data_AF-A0A416TRM2-F1
#
_entry.id   AF-A0A416TRM2-F1
#
_cell.length_a   1.000
_cell.length_b   1.000
_cell.length_c   1.000
_cell.angle_alpha   90.00
_cell.angle_beta   90.00
_cell.angle_gamma   90.00
#
_symmetry.space_group_name_H-M   'P 1'
#
loop_
_entity.id
_entity.type
_entity.pdbx_description
1 polymer ?
#
loop_
_entity_poly.entity_id
_entity_poly.type
_entity_poly.pdbx_seq_one_letter_code
_entity_poly.pdbx_strand_id
1 'polypeptide(L)'
;MGILLIVMAVFCVTAIGSLQLKQKNQTYQNREAALEKQIADETERSKEIEDLETYTKTKKYVEDVAKEKLGLVYEDEILFKASGK
;
A
#
# COMPACT_ATOMS: atom_id res chain seq x y z
N MET A 1 -12.12 55.06 -24.89
CA MET A 1 -12.35 54.70 -23.46
C MET A 1 -13.13 53.41 -23.26
N GLY A 2 -14.30 53.20 -23.89
CA GLY A 2 -15.10 51.98 -23.65
C GLY A 2 -14.42 50.64 -24.03
N ILE A 3 -13.70 50.59 -25.14
CA ILE A 3 -12.97 49.37 -25.56
C ILE A 3 -11.91 48.96 -24.54
N LEU A 4 -11.17 49.92 -23.99
CA LEU A 4 -10.13 49.66 -22.98
C LEU A 4 -10.73 49.06 -21.70
N LEU A 5 -11.90 49.56 -21.27
CA LEU A 5 -12.61 49.01 -20.12
C LEU A 5 -13.08 47.57 -20.35
N ILE A 6 -13.59 47.26 -21.55
CA ILE A 6 -14.00 45.90 -21.91
C ILE A 6 -12.79 44.96 -21.91
N VAL A 7 -11.66 45.38 -22.49
CA VAL A 7 -10.42 44.59 -22.51
C VAL A 7 -9.92 44.33 -21.09
N MET A 8 -9.92 45.35 -20.21
CA MET A 8 -9.55 45.16 -18.81
C MET A 8 -10.50 44.22 -18.07
N ALA A 9 -11.81 44.31 -18.30
CA ALA A 9 -12.79 43.43 -17.67
C ALA A 9 -12.57 41.96 -18.07
N VAL A 10 -12.34 41.68 -19.37
CA VAL A 10 -12.04 40.32 -19.85
C VAL A 10 -10.71 39.81 -19.28
N PHE A 11 -9.69 40.66 -19.19
CA PHE A 11 -8.41 40.30 -18.59
C PHE A 11 -8.56 39.95 -17.11
N CYS A 12 -9.31 40.73 -16.34
CA CYS A 12 -9.56 40.44 -14.92
C CYS A 12 -10.28 39.10 -14.72
N VAL A 13 -11.33 38.83 -15.49
CA VAL A 13 -12.09 37.57 -15.38
C VAL A 13 -11.22 36.37 -15.74
N THR A 14 -10.45 36.46 -16.83
CA THR A 14 -9.54 35.38 -17.25
C THR A 14 -8.41 35.16 -16.24
N ALA A 15 -7.84 36.21 -15.66
CA ALA A 15 -6.84 36.11 -14.60
C ALA A 15 -7.39 35.37 -13.37
N ILE A 16 -8.57 35.73 -12.88
CA ILE A 16 -9.22 35.05 -11.74
C ILE A 16 -9.48 33.57 -12.07
N GLY A 17 -10.00 33.28 -13.26
CA GLY A 17 -10.23 31.91 -13.72
C GLY A 17 -8.93 31.09 -13.74
N SER A 18 -7.83 31.66 -14.25
CA SER A 18 -6.54 30.98 -14.32
C SER A 18 -5.98 30.60 -12.95
N LEU A 19 -6.14 31.47 -11.94
CA LEU A 19 -5.72 31.20 -10.57
C LEU A 19 -6.53 30.06 -9.94
N GLN A 20 -7.85 30.06 -10.13
CA GLN A 20 -8.71 28.99 -9.64
C GLN A 20 -8.39 27.64 -10.29
N LEU A 21 -8.15 27.62 -11.61
CA LEU A 21 -7.75 26.40 -12.31
C LEU A 21 -6.41 25.87 -11.80
N LYS A 22 -5.42 26.74 -11.60
CA LYS A 22 -4.11 26.34 -11.07
C LYS A 22 -4.23 25.75 -9.67
N GLN A 23 -5.06 26.33 -8.80
CA GLN A 23 -5.30 25.82 -7.46
C GLN A 23 -5.98 24.45 -7.49
N LYS A 24 -7.02 24.28 -8.31
CA LYS A 24 -7.70 22.98 -8.48
C LYS A 24 -6.73 21.93 -9.02
N ASN A 25 -5.91 22.29 -10.00
CA ASN A 25 -4.90 21.38 -10.56
C ASN A 25 -3.90 20.92 -9.49
N GLN A 26 -3.42 21.83 -8.65
CA GLN A 26 -2.54 21.47 -7.54
C GLN A 26 -3.21 20.48 -6.56
N THR A 27 -4.48 20.72 -6.23
CA THR A 27 -5.25 19.79 -5.38
C THR A 27 -5.37 18.41 -6.01
N TYR A 28 -5.62 18.34 -7.32
CA TYR A 28 -5.70 17.05 -8.03
C TYR A 28 -4.35 16.33 -8.06
N GLN A 29 -3.25 17.03 -8.34
CA GLN A 29 -1.91 16.45 -8.31
C GLN A 29 -1.55 15.90 -6.93
N ASN A 30 -1.88 16.64 -5.87
CA ASN A 30 -1.63 16.16 -4.50
C ASN A 30 -2.46 14.91 -4.18
N ARG A 31 -3.72 14.86 -4.64
CA ARG A 31 -4.60 13.70 -4.45
C ARG A 31 -4.11 12.49 -5.25
N GLU A 32 -3.66 12.69 -6.48
CA GLU A 32 -3.08 11.66 -7.33
C GLU A 32 -1.85 11.04 -6.67
N ALA A 33 -0.88 11.86 -6.25
CA ALA A 33 0.30 11.38 -5.54
C ALA A 33 -0.04 10.62 -4.24
N ALA A 34 -1.05 11.07 -3.49
CA ALA A 34 -1.50 10.38 -2.28
C ALA A 34 -2.17 9.03 -2.59
N LEU A 35 -2.90 8.92 -3.71
CA LEU A 35 -3.53 7.68 -4.15
C LEU A 35 -2.50 6.70 -4.70
N GLU A 36 -1.55 7.17 -5.51
CA GLU A 36 -0.44 6.36 -6.02
C GLU A 36 0.37 5.75 -4.88
N LYS A 37 0.65 6.55 -3.84
CA LYS A 37 1.31 6.04 -2.64
C LYS A 37 0.51 4.92 -1.96
N GLN A 38 -0.80 5.11 -1.77
CA GLN A 38 -1.67 4.08 -1.18
C GLN A 38 -1.70 2.81 -2.02
N ILE A 39 -1.72 2.93 -3.35
CA ILE A 39 -1.67 1.78 -4.27
C ILE A 39 -0.34 1.05 -4.12
N ALA A 40 0.78 1.76 -4.05
CA ALA A 40 2.09 1.15 -3.87
C ALA A 40 2.17 0.40 -2.52
N ASP A 41 1.76 1.05 -1.43
CA ASP A 41 1.76 0.45 -0.08
C ASP A 41 0.87 -0.81 -0.04
N GLU A 42 -0.35 -0.77 -0.62
CA GLU A 42 -1.23 -1.94 -0.66
C GLU A 42 -0.72 -3.05 -1.59
N THR A 43 -0.04 -2.69 -2.68
CA THR A 43 0.57 -3.68 -3.58
C THR A 43 1.73 -4.40 -2.89
N GLU A 44 2.53 -3.68 -2.10
CA GLU A 44 3.61 -4.28 -1.29
C GLU A 44 3.02 -5.22 -0.23
N ARG A 45 2.02 -4.78 0.54
CA ARG A 45 1.31 -5.63 1.50
C ARG A 45 0.70 -6.87 0.87
N SER A 46 0.15 -6.74 -0.34
CA SER A 46 -0.41 -7.88 -1.07
C SER A 46 0.64 -8.93 -1.41
N LYS A 47 1.86 -8.50 -1.80
CA LYS A 47 2.98 -9.42 -2.03
C LYS A 47 3.44 -10.10 -0.75
N GLU A 48 3.55 -9.36 0.36
CA GLU A 48 3.91 -9.96 1.65
C GLU A 48 2.91 -11.04 2.08
N ILE A 49 1.61 -10.80 1.85
CA ILE A 49 0.56 -11.78 2.12
C ILE A 49 0.68 -13.00 1.21
N GLU A 50 0.98 -12.83 -0.08
CA GLU A 50 1.20 -13.92 -1.02
C GLU A 50 2.42 -14.78 -0.64
N ASP A 51 3.51 -14.15 -0.20
CA ASP A 51 4.71 -14.83 0.29
C ASP A 51 4.41 -15.62 1.58
N LEU A 52 3.64 -15.03 2.52
CA LEU A 52 3.19 -15.71 3.73
C LEU A 52 2.22 -16.85 3.43
N GLU A 53 1.31 -16.68 2.47
CA GLU A 53 0.38 -17.72 2.03
C GLU A 53 1.18 -18.88 1.41
N THR A 54 2.19 -18.59 0.59
CA THR A 54 3.08 -19.60 0.02
C THR A 54 3.85 -20.32 1.12
N TYR A 55 4.41 -19.60 2.09
CA TYR A 55 5.11 -20.18 3.23
C TYR A 55 4.19 -21.08 4.07
N THR A 56 2.99 -20.62 4.41
CA THR A 56 2.01 -21.41 5.20
C THR A 56 1.41 -22.58 4.43
N LYS A 57 1.29 -22.49 3.10
CA LYS A 57 0.89 -23.60 2.22
C LYS A 57 2.02 -24.60 1.96
N THR A 58 3.28 -24.23 2.15
CA THR A 58 4.37 -25.19 2.01
C THR A 58 4.28 -26.26 3.10
N LYS A 59 4.61 -27.51 2.74
CA LYS A 59 4.60 -28.67 3.64
C LYS A 59 5.34 -28.42 4.97
N LYS A 60 6.31 -27.50 4.95
CA LYS A 60 7.14 -27.08 6.07
C LYS A 60 6.34 -26.48 7.24
N TYR A 61 5.32 -25.65 6.98
CA TYR A 61 4.50 -25.09 8.06
C TYR A 61 3.63 -26.18 8.73
N VAL A 62 3.06 -27.09 7.94
CA VAL A 62 2.31 -28.23 8.48
C VAL A 62 3.21 -29.14 9.30
N GLU A 63 4.43 -29.38 8.83
CA GLU A 63 5.45 -30.18 9.51
C GLU A 63 5.92 -29.52 10.82
N ASP A 64 6.20 -28.21 10.81
CA ASP A 64 6.61 -27.43 11.98
C ASP A 64 5.49 -27.42 13.04
N VAL A 65 4.24 -27.18 12.64
CA VAL A 65 3.07 -27.22 13.55
C VAL A 65 2.83 -28.64 14.09
N ALA A 66 3.03 -29.68 13.29
CA ALA A 66 2.92 -31.07 13.71
C ALA A 66 4.02 -31.44 14.73
N LYS A 67 5.26 -31.02 14.48
CA LYS A 67 6.39 -31.16 15.40
C LYS A 67 6.15 -30.45 16.72
N GLU A 68 5.69 -29.19 16.68
CA GLU A 68 5.49 -28.35 17.87
C GLU A 68 4.26 -28.75 18.69
N LYS A 69 3.10 -28.93 18.04
CA LYS A 69 1.83 -29.19 18.76
C LYS A 69 1.59 -30.65 19.07
N LEU A 70 1.97 -31.54 18.16
CA LEU A 70 1.70 -32.98 18.29
C LEU A 70 2.94 -33.78 18.72
N GLY A 71 4.11 -33.14 18.78
CA GLY A 71 5.36 -33.81 19.13
C GLY A 71 5.78 -34.87 18.10
N LEU A 72 5.27 -34.76 16.87
CA LEU A 72 5.53 -35.71 15.80
C LEU A 72 6.96 -35.52 15.29
N VAL A 73 7.76 -36.58 15.34
CA VAL A 73 9.13 -36.64 14.80
C VAL A 73 9.20 -37.74 13.75
N TYR A 74 10.13 -37.63 12.80
CA TYR A 74 10.38 -38.71 11.85
C TYR A 74 10.88 -39.97 12.58
N GLU A 75 10.68 -41.16 12.00
CA GLU A 75 11.11 -42.43 12.61
C GLU A 75 12.61 -42.46 12.93
N ASP A 76 13.40 -41.67 12.19
CA ASP A 76 14.86 -41.55 12.33
C ASP A 76 15.29 -40.42 13.30
N GLU A 77 14.36 -39.65 13.86
CA GLU A 77 14.61 -38.48 14.73
C GLU A 77 14.27 -38.80 16.20
N ILE A 78 15.21 -38.56 17.13
CA ILE A 78 15.02 -38.80 18.57
C ILE A 78 14.58 -37.51 19.28
N LEU A 79 13.36 -37.51 19.85
CA LEU A 79 12.81 -36.37 20.60
C LEU A 79 13.42 -36.30 22.02
N PHE A 80 14.36 -35.38 22.25
CA PHE A 80 14.87 -35.09 23.60
C PHE A 80 13.95 -34.09 24.33
N LYS A 81 13.09 -34.58 25.23
CA LYS A 81 12.44 -33.70 26.22
C LYS A 81 13.37 -33.54 27.43
N ALA A 82 13.81 -32.31 27.70
CA ALA A 82 14.45 -31.99 28.97
C ALA A 82 13.41 -32.14 30.09
N SER A 83 13.44 -33.27 30.80
CA SER A 83 12.73 -33.40 32.08
C SER A 83 13.47 -32.53 33.09
N GLY A 84 12.95 -31.32 33.29
CA GLY A 84 13.51 -30.32 34.20
C GLY A 84 12.45 -29.80 35.15
N LYS A 85 12.33 -30.49 36.30
CA LYS A 85 11.61 -30.17 37.56
C LYS A 85 10.13 -29.85 37.51
#